data_AF-A0A9P7HMJ0-F1
#
_entry.id   AF-A0A9P7HMJ0-F1
#
_cell.length_a   1.000
_cell.length_b   1.000
_cell.length_c   1.000
_cell.angle_alpha   90.00
_cell.angle_beta   90.00
_cell.angle_gamma   90.00
#
_symmetry.space_group_name_H-M   'P 1'
#
loop_
_entity.id
_entity.type
_entity.pdbx_description
1 polymer ?
#
loop_
_entity_poly.entity_id
_entity_poly.type
_entity_poly.pdbx_seq_one_letter_code
_entity_poly.pdbx_strand_id
1 'polypeptide(L)'
;MPTLTNRIAIKTGAIIIANNEAINLLREAGVPEHQLLPVQGGERIPLFTRETWNEANADPSLVCPAPPGAPRRPLDNLAAFSVDVWPSLHCMMPTDHPEIIDTETVYKGSASPYSCTLDITIGMKYGLLQIGELMPPEKLTLGHRSFIEYVADRKRNVFSHSDGGQLMFNFVIGEKALLWSAHLGGYEGILRDLQPKPDIAIMAIAGRANLNGRPFDGSAAEFAALKVGWLGNPSQVIWCLHDEACIPPWRIKTEAATKAVEENGRTKVLTMDFAQPVTLDI
;
A
#
# COMPACT_ATOMS: atom_id res chain seq x y z
N MET A 1 -9.11 -8.28 22.41
CA MET A 1 -8.20 -7.12 22.58
C MET A 1 -7.72 -6.73 21.19
N PRO A 2 -7.59 -5.45 20.82
CA PRO A 2 -7.60 -5.02 19.41
C PRO A 2 -6.18 -4.99 18.75
N THR A 3 -6.09 -4.92 17.41
CA THR A 3 -4.91 -4.64 16.53
C THR A 3 -4.30 -3.28 16.72
N LEU A 4 -3.06 -3.11 16.25
CA LEU A 4 -2.44 -1.80 16.29
C LEU A 4 -3.34 -0.79 15.55
N THR A 5 -3.82 -1.13 14.36
CA THR A 5 -4.66 -0.27 13.53
C THR A 5 -6.00 0.09 14.18
N ASN A 6 -6.81 -0.86 14.64
CA ASN A 6 -8.08 -0.50 15.29
C ASN A 6 -7.87 0.12 16.68
N ARG A 7 -6.83 -0.25 17.46
CA ARG A 7 -6.49 0.46 18.70
C ARG A 7 -6.19 1.93 18.42
N ILE A 8 -5.38 2.21 17.41
CA ILE A 8 -5.04 3.59 17.03
C ILE A 8 -6.30 4.31 16.59
N ALA A 9 -7.08 3.74 15.66
CA ALA A 9 -8.29 4.38 15.15
C ALA A 9 -9.30 4.71 16.28
N ILE A 10 -9.65 3.72 17.11
CA ILE A 10 -10.60 3.91 18.22
C ILE A 10 -10.10 4.97 19.20
N LYS A 11 -8.81 4.99 19.53
CA LYS A 11 -8.25 5.94 20.51
C LYS A 11 -8.07 7.36 19.97
N THR A 12 -7.85 7.51 18.66
CA THR A 12 -7.47 8.79 18.06
C THR A 12 -8.61 9.48 17.33
N GLY A 13 -9.69 8.75 17.04
CA GLY A 13 -10.74 9.22 16.13
C GLY A 13 -10.32 9.20 14.66
N ALA A 14 -9.19 8.57 14.31
CA ALA A 14 -8.71 8.53 12.92
C ALA A 14 -9.70 7.81 12.00
N ILE A 15 -9.87 8.36 10.80
CA ILE A 15 -10.65 7.75 9.72
C ILE A 15 -9.77 6.72 9.00
N ILE A 16 -10.31 5.54 8.75
CA ILE A 16 -9.66 4.46 8.01
C ILE A 16 -10.27 4.41 6.60
N ILE A 17 -9.43 4.58 5.60
CA ILE A 17 -9.77 4.39 4.19
C ILE A 17 -9.07 3.11 3.72
N ALA A 18 -9.83 2.08 3.38
CA ALA A 18 -9.27 0.79 3.01
C ALA A 18 -10.22 -0.04 2.13
N ASN A 19 -9.70 -1.12 1.55
CA ASN A 19 -10.53 -2.06 0.80
C ASN A 19 -11.60 -2.70 1.71
N ASN A 20 -12.65 -3.23 1.08
CA ASN A 20 -13.81 -3.79 1.79
C ASN A 20 -13.44 -4.93 2.75
N GLU A 21 -12.43 -5.74 2.42
CA GLU A 21 -11.97 -6.84 3.27
C GLU A 21 -11.39 -6.32 4.59
N ALA A 22 -10.48 -5.34 4.51
CA ALA A 22 -9.92 -4.70 5.69
C ALA A 22 -10.98 -3.99 6.53
N ILE A 23 -11.92 -3.29 5.88
CA ILE A 23 -13.01 -2.59 6.56
C ILE A 23 -13.94 -3.56 7.30
N ASN A 24 -14.31 -4.69 6.69
CA ASN A 24 -15.14 -5.69 7.35
C ASN A 24 -14.47 -6.25 8.60
N LEU A 25 -13.19 -6.58 8.51
CA LEU A 25 -12.41 -7.04 9.67
C LEU A 25 -12.31 -5.99 10.78
N LEU A 26 -12.11 -4.73 10.42
CA LEU A 26 -12.01 -3.65 11.40
C LEU A 26 -13.35 -3.33 12.05
N ARG A 27 -14.45 -3.45 11.30
CA ARG A 27 -15.82 -3.36 11.82
C ARG A 27 -16.09 -4.45 12.85
N GLU A 28 -15.78 -5.70 12.52
CA GLU A 28 -15.90 -6.83 13.45
C GLU A 28 -15.00 -6.66 14.68
N ALA A 29 -13.85 -6.01 14.50
CA ALA A 29 -12.93 -5.67 15.58
C ALA A 29 -13.35 -4.42 16.40
N GLY A 30 -14.55 -3.89 16.16
CA GLY A 30 -15.18 -2.84 16.97
C GLY A 30 -14.80 -1.41 16.59
N VAL A 31 -14.22 -1.16 15.42
CA VAL A 31 -14.04 0.21 14.94
C VAL A 31 -15.42 0.81 14.61
N PRO A 32 -15.77 1.99 15.15
CA PRO A 32 -17.02 2.68 14.83
C PRO A 32 -17.22 2.92 13.34
N GLU A 33 -18.45 2.73 12.85
CA GLU A 33 -18.79 2.85 11.42
C GLU A 33 -18.44 4.22 10.82
N HIS A 34 -18.58 5.29 11.60
CA HIS A 34 -18.22 6.65 11.14
C HIS A 34 -16.72 6.85 10.90
N GLN A 35 -15.87 5.93 11.36
CA GLN A 35 -14.43 5.93 11.10
C GLN A 35 -14.05 5.04 9.93
N LEU A 36 -14.99 4.34 9.28
CA LEU A 36 -14.70 3.34 8.26
C LEU A 36 -15.19 3.81 6.90
N LEU A 37 -14.25 4.03 5.97
CA LEU A 37 -14.52 4.39 4.58
C LEU A 37 -14.09 3.24 3.65
N PRO A 38 -15.03 2.36 3.25
CA PRO A 38 -14.75 1.32 2.27
C PRO A 38 -14.55 1.89 0.88
N VAL A 39 -13.49 1.45 0.21
CA VAL A 39 -13.11 1.87 -1.14
C VAL A 39 -12.75 0.67 -2.01
N GLN A 40 -12.81 0.86 -3.33
CA GLN A 40 -12.43 -0.13 -4.34
C GLN A 40 -11.45 0.43 -5.38
N GLY A 41 -11.24 1.75 -5.39
CA GLY A 41 -10.47 2.46 -6.40
C GLY A 41 -11.39 3.20 -7.38
N GLY A 42 -11.17 4.50 -7.52
CA GLY A 42 -11.98 5.46 -8.26
C GLY A 42 -12.59 6.56 -7.38
N GLU A 43 -12.54 6.39 -6.06
CA GLU A 43 -13.07 7.36 -5.10
C GLU A 43 -12.17 8.58 -4.96
N ARG A 44 -12.78 9.76 -4.81
CA ARG A 44 -12.11 11.00 -4.38
C ARG A 44 -12.67 11.40 -3.03
N ILE A 45 -11.81 11.42 -2.01
CA ILE A 45 -12.23 11.55 -0.63
C ILE A 45 -11.67 12.84 -0.04
N PRO A 46 -12.53 13.79 0.40
CA PRO A 46 -12.07 14.97 1.11
C PRO A 46 -11.54 14.57 2.50
N LEU A 47 -10.41 15.16 2.88
CA LEU A 47 -9.74 14.95 4.16
C LEU A 47 -9.80 16.24 4.97
N PHE A 48 -10.14 16.11 6.25
CA PHE A 48 -10.44 17.22 7.13
C PHE A 48 -9.52 17.19 8.35
N THR A 49 -9.19 18.35 8.89
CA THR A 49 -8.47 18.43 10.16
C THR A 49 -9.39 18.08 11.32
N ARG A 50 -8.82 17.85 12.50
CA ARG A 50 -9.60 17.59 13.71
C ARG A 50 -10.46 18.80 14.08
N GLU A 51 -9.95 20.00 13.85
CA GLU A 51 -10.64 21.27 14.10
C GLU A 51 -11.89 21.39 13.23
N THR A 52 -11.78 21.12 11.93
CA THR A 52 -12.93 21.10 11.01
C THR A 52 -14.00 20.10 11.45
N TRP A 53 -13.60 18.91 11.90
CA TRP A 53 -14.53 17.94 12.45
C TRP A 53 -15.24 18.44 13.72
N ASN A 54 -14.51 19.09 14.63
CA ASN A 54 -15.09 19.64 15.86
C ASN A 54 -16.12 20.74 15.55
N GLU A 55 -15.81 21.62 14.61
CA GLU A 55 -16.71 22.70 14.17
C GLU A 55 -17.98 22.12 13.51
N ALA A 56 -17.84 21.18 12.57
CA ALA A 56 -18.98 20.56 11.92
C ALA A 56 -19.86 19.73 12.87
N ASN A 57 -19.28 19.17 13.93
CA ASN A 57 -20.05 18.48 14.96
C ASN A 57 -20.84 19.45 15.85
N ALA A 58 -20.35 20.68 16.04
CA ALA A 58 -21.01 21.72 16.81
C ALA A 58 -22.09 22.47 16.01
N ASP A 59 -21.90 22.61 14.70
CA ASP A 59 -22.81 23.32 13.81
C ASP A 59 -23.32 22.41 12.67
N PRO A 60 -24.59 21.95 12.72
CA PRO A 60 -25.20 21.15 11.67
C PRO A 60 -25.22 21.81 10.28
N SER A 61 -25.09 23.14 10.18
CA SER A 61 -25.04 23.84 8.89
C SER A 61 -23.75 23.57 8.11
N LEU A 62 -22.70 23.10 8.80
CA LEU A 62 -21.40 22.76 8.24
C LEU A 62 -21.27 21.27 7.87
N VAL A 63 -22.39 20.55 7.80
CA VAL A 63 -22.44 19.11 7.50
C VAL A 63 -23.05 18.88 6.11
N CYS A 64 -22.43 18.00 5.32
CA CYS A 64 -22.99 17.57 4.03
C CYS A 64 -24.35 16.89 4.20
N PRO A 65 -25.29 17.08 3.26
CA PRO A 65 -26.52 16.30 3.23
C PRO A 65 -26.19 14.82 3.02
N ALA A 66 -26.85 13.94 3.76
CA ALA A 66 -26.62 12.50 3.68
C ALA A 66 -27.92 11.71 3.93
N PRO A 67 -28.03 10.47 3.43
CA PRO A 67 -29.16 9.60 3.74
C PRO A 67 -29.36 9.42 5.25
N PRO A 68 -30.59 9.11 5.72
CA PRO A 68 -30.84 8.80 7.12
C PRO A 68 -29.91 7.70 7.65
N GLY A 69 -29.23 7.97 8.76
CA GLY A 69 -28.30 7.03 9.40
C GLY A 69 -26.88 7.01 8.82
N ALA A 70 -26.61 7.76 7.74
CA ALA A 70 -25.24 7.91 7.24
C ALA A 70 -24.37 8.72 8.23
N PRO A 71 -23.06 8.42 8.33
CA PRO A 71 -22.13 9.23 9.12
C PRO A 71 -22.17 10.70 8.69
N ARG A 72 -22.13 11.61 9.67
CA ARG A 72 -21.97 13.04 9.41
C ARG A 72 -20.60 13.29 8.81
N ARG A 73 -20.51 14.24 7.89
CA ARG A 73 -19.26 14.65 7.24
C ARG A 73 -19.26 16.16 7.03
N PRO A 74 -18.15 16.88 7.27
CA PRO A 74 -18.07 18.29 6.99
C PRO A 74 -18.32 18.60 5.51
N LEU A 75 -18.76 19.83 5.22
CA LEU A 75 -18.91 20.33 3.85
C LEU A 75 -17.60 20.17 3.05
N ASP A 76 -17.70 19.75 1.79
CA ASP A 76 -16.55 19.45 0.92
C ASP A 76 -15.56 20.62 0.82
N ASN A 77 -16.07 21.86 0.81
CA ASN A 77 -15.26 23.07 0.73
C ASN A 77 -14.45 23.39 1.99
N LEU A 78 -14.65 22.65 3.08
CA LEU A 78 -13.86 22.74 4.32
C LEU A 78 -12.71 21.72 4.35
N ALA A 79 -12.54 20.91 3.30
CA ALA A 79 -11.47 19.94 3.22
C ALA A 79 -10.11 20.63 3.23
N ALA A 80 -9.16 20.08 4.00
CA ALA A 80 -7.77 20.54 3.98
C ALA A 80 -7.07 20.11 2.69
N PHE A 81 -7.40 18.91 2.20
CA PHE A 81 -6.93 18.33 0.94
C PHE A 81 -7.80 17.11 0.59
N SER A 82 -7.54 16.45 -0.53
CA SER A 82 -8.24 15.19 -0.89
C SER A 82 -7.27 14.04 -1.09
N VAL A 83 -7.82 12.83 -1.13
CA VAL A 83 -7.12 11.64 -1.60
C VAL A 83 -7.93 10.96 -2.69
N ASP A 84 -7.28 10.76 -3.83
CA ASP A 84 -7.81 10.00 -4.95
C ASP A 84 -7.30 8.56 -4.83
N VAL A 85 -8.22 7.63 -4.61
CA VAL A 85 -7.92 6.21 -4.42
C VAL A 85 -7.99 5.52 -5.77
N TRP A 86 -7.02 4.65 -6.05
CA TRP A 86 -6.99 3.89 -7.30
C TRP A 86 -6.68 2.41 -7.02
N PRO A 87 -7.20 1.48 -7.83
CA PRO A 87 -6.83 0.09 -7.67
C PRO A 87 -5.39 -0.13 -8.12
N SER A 88 -4.71 -1.04 -7.45
CA SER A 88 -3.30 -1.38 -7.63
C SER A 88 -3.14 -2.89 -7.50
N LEU A 89 -1.89 -3.37 -7.50
CA LEU A 89 -1.59 -4.80 -7.42
C LEU A 89 -0.39 -5.06 -6.52
N HIS A 90 -0.45 -6.14 -5.75
CA HIS A 90 0.71 -6.69 -5.06
C HIS A 90 1.75 -7.21 -6.07
N CYS A 91 3.03 -7.15 -5.70
CA CYS A 91 4.10 -7.83 -6.42
C CYS A 91 3.93 -9.36 -6.29
N MET A 92 4.47 -10.10 -7.25
CA MET A 92 4.56 -11.55 -7.19
C MET A 92 5.86 -11.96 -6.51
N MET A 93 5.84 -13.00 -5.68
CA MET A 93 7.08 -13.55 -5.12
C MET A 93 7.79 -14.45 -6.14
N PRO A 94 9.12 -14.31 -6.34
CA PRO A 94 9.90 -15.27 -7.12
C PRO A 94 9.79 -16.69 -6.55
N THR A 95 9.72 -17.70 -7.42
CA THR A 95 9.48 -19.10 -7.03
C THR A 95 10.59 -19.66 -6.13
N ASP A 96 11.82 -19.20 -6.32
CA ASP A 96 13.01 -19.60 -5.58
C ASP A 96 13.11 -18.96 -4.19
N HIS A 97 12.25 -17.98 -3.86
CA HIS A 97 12.20 -17.29 -2.55
C HIS A 97 13.60 -16.89 -2.05
N PRO A 98 14.32 -16.04 -2.80
CA PRO A 98 15.70 -15.72 -2.47
C PRO A 98 15.78 -14.95 -1.14
N GLU A 99 16.87 -15.17 -0.41
CA GLU A 99 17.14 -14.45 0.84
C GLU A 99 17.37 -12.95 0.64
N ILE A 100 17.87 -12.56 -0.53
CA ILE A 100 18.06 -11.17 -0.95
C ILE A 100 17.50 -11.05 -2.36
N ILE A 101 16.64 -10.06 -2.60
CA ILE A 101 16.18 -9.74 -3.96
C ILE A 101 17.08 -8.64 -4.52
N ASP A 102 17.63 -8.89 -5.71
CA ASP A 102 18.30 -7.87 -6.49
C ASP A 102 17.35 -7.33 -7.56
N THR A 103 17.11 -6.02 -7.57
CA THR A 103 16.18 -5.39 -8.51
C THR A 103 16.62 -5.48 -9.97
N GLU A 104 17.90 -5.81 -10.23
CA GLU A 104 18.42 -6.12 -11.57
C GLU A 104 18.01 -7.51 -12.08
N THR A 105 17.61 -8.42 -11.18
CA THR A 105 17.30 -9.81 -11.54
C THR A 105 16.12 -9.87 -12.52
N VAL A 106 16.37 -10.49 -13.67
CA VAL A 106 15.38 -10.65 -14.74
C VAL A 106 14.62 -11.96 -14.57
N TYR A 107 13.30 -11.87 -14.49
CA TYR A 107 12.40 -13.03 -14.48
C TYR A 107 11.60 -13.05 -15.78
N LYS A 108 11.55 -14.21 -16.46
CA LYS A 108 10.82 -14.39 -17.71
C LYS A 108 9.89 -15.59 -17.67
N GLY A 109 8.79 -15.49 -18.40
CA GLY A 109 7.76 -16.50 -18.50
C GLY A 109 6.93 -16.61 -17.23
N SER A 110 5.92 -17.47 -17.31
CA SER A 110 5.02 -17.83 -16.22
C SER A 110 5.07 -19.34 -15.98
N ALA A 111 4.93 -19.77 -14.73
CA ALA A 111 4.85 -21.20 -14.41
C ALA A 111 3.61 -21.86 -15.05
N SER A 112 2.55 -21.08 -15.28
CA SER A 112 1.30 -21.50 -15.91
C SER A 112 0.72 -20.35 -16.74
N PRO A 113 0.00 -20.60 -17.85
CA PRO A 113 -0.76 -19.56 -18.55
C PRO A 113 -1.84 -18.88 -17.68
N TYR A 114 -2.16 -19.47 -16.53
CA TYR A 114 -3.11 -18.93 -15.55
C TYR A 114 -2.43 -18.24 -14.35
N SER A 115 -1.10 -18.12 -14.33
CA SER A 115 -0.39 -17.42 -13.26
C SER A 115 -0.87 -15.97 -13.17
N CYS A 116 -1.34 -15.56 -12.00
CA CYS A 116 -2.00 -14.28 -11.80
C CYS A 116 -2.10 -13.86 -10.33
N THR A 117 -2.72 -12.71 -10.07
CA THR A 117 -2.94 -12.17 -8.72
C THR A 117 -3.66 -13.12 -7.76
N LEU A 118 -4.39 -14.13 -8.25
CA LEU A 118 -4.94 -15.19 -7.39
C LEU A 118 -3.84 -15.97 -6.64
N ASP A 119 -2.68 -16.17 -7.28
CA ASP A 119 -1.55 -16.87 -6.68
C ASP A 119 -1.02 -16.16 -5.43
N ILE A 120 -1.22 -14.85 -5.33
CA ILE A 120 -0.84 -14.05 -4.15
C ILE A 120 -1.73 -14.42 -2.97
N THR A 121 -3.05 -14.49 -3.17
CA THR A 121 -3.98 -14.92 -2.11
C THR A 121 -3.71 -16.35 -1.68
N ILE A 122 -3.43 -17.24 -2.64
CA ILE A 122 -3.05 -18.63 -2.35
C ILE A 122 -1.75 -18.68 -1.55
N GLY A 123 -0.71 -17.96 -2.00
CA GLY A 123 0.59 -17.89 -1.34
C GLY A 123 0.53 -17.29 0.06
N MET A 124 -0.30 -16.27 0.27
CA MET A 124 -0.57 -15.71 1.60
C MET A 124 -1.22 -16.74 2.51
N LYS A 125 -2.36 -17.32 2.08
CA LYS A 125 -3.18 -18.20 2.91
C LYS A 125 -2.51 -19.54 3.24
N TYR A 126 -1.87 -20.15 2.24
CA TYR A 126 -1.35 -21.51 2.33
C TYR A 126 0.18 -21.59 2.43
N GLY A 127 0.89 -20.49 2.15
CA GLY A 127 2.33 -20.39 2.27
C GLY A 127 2.73 -19.54 3.48
N LEU A 128 2.84 -18.22 3.27
CA LEU A 128 3.41 -17.29 4.25
C LEU A 128 2.75 -17.39 5.64
N LEU A 129 1.41 -17.42 5.69
CA LEU A 129 0.69 -17.48 6.97
C LEU A 129 0.67 -18.88 7.61
N GLN A 130 1.21 -19.88 6.93
CA GLN A 130 1.39 -21.25 7.42
C GLN A 130 2.87 -21.56 7.71
N ILE A 131 3.76 -20.56 7.67
CA ILE A 131 5.21 -20.78 7.78
C ILE A 131 5.62 -21.54 9.05
N GLY A 132 4.90 -21.36 10.16
CA GLY A 132 5.15 -22.09 11.41
C GLY A 132 4.86 -23.60 11.33
N GLU A 133 3.95 -24.02 10.46
CA GLU A 133 3.63 -25.43 10.20
C GLU A 133 4.51 -26.01 9.08
N LEU A 134 4.89 -25.18 8.11
CA LEU A 134 5.65 -25.60 6.94
C LEU A 134 7.16 -25.69 7.18
N MET A 135 7.70 -24.89 8.10
CA MET A 135 9.14 -24.86 8.38
C MET A 135 9.51 -25.77 9.56
N PRO A 136 10.56 -26.59 9.42
CA PRO A 136 11.12 -27.35 10.54
C PRO A 136 11.53 -26.42 11.70
N PRO A 137 11.26 -26.78 12.97
CA PRO A 137 11.54 -25.93 14.14
C PRO A 137 12.99 -25.45 14.24
N GLU A 138 13.94 -26.26 13.77
CA GLU A 138 15.37 -25.97 13.74
C GLU A 138 15.78 -24.91 12.71
N LYS A 139 14.92 -24.62 11.72
CA LYS A 139 15.14 -23.55 10.72
C LYS A 139 14.51 -22.21 11.10
N LEU A 140 13.72 -22.17 12.18
CA LEU A 140 13.04 -20.96 12.62
C LEU A 140 14.00 -20.01 13.35
N THR A 141 14.36 -18.91 12.69
CA THR A 141 15.10 -17.79 13.31
C THR A 141 14.23 -17.01 14.28
N LEU A 142 14.83 -16.08 15.05
CA LEU A 142 14.09 -15.19 15.95
C LEU A 142 13.04 -14.35 15.19
N GLY A 143 13.39 -13.85 14.00
CA GLY A 143 12.47 -13.10 13.15
C GLY A 143 11.26 -13.93 12.70
N HIS A 144 11.48 -15.18 12.29
CA HIS A 144 10.38 -16.10 11.96
C HIS A 144 9.45 -16.32 13.15
N ARG A 145 10.00 -16.55 14.36
CA ARG A 145 9.20 -16.76 15.57
C ARG A 145 8.38 -15.52 15.91
N SER A 146 8.98 -14.33 15.82
CA SER A 146 8.26 -13.06 16.04
C SER A 146 7.13 -12.86 15.05
N PHE A 147 7.36 -13.14 13.76
CA PHE A 147 6.33 -13.10 12.73
C PHE A 147 5.20 -14.11 13.02
N ILE A 148 5.53 -15.37 13.30
CA ILE A 148 4.57 -16.43 13.61
C ILE A 148 3.71 -16.05 14.82
N GLU A 149 4.32 -15.59 15.91
CA GLU A 149 3.62 -15.13 17.10
C GLU A 149 2.67 -13.97 16.79
N TYR A 150 3.13 -12.98 16.01
CA TYR A 150 2.30 -11.85 15.61
C TYR A 150 1.09 -12.31 14.80
N VAL A 151 1.27 -13.17 13.80
CA VAL A 151 0.17 -13.61 12.94
C VAL A 151 -0.76 -14.63 13.58
N ALA A 152 -0.28 -15.41 14.55
CA ALA A 152 -1.08 -16.38 15.27
C ALA A 152 -2.05 -15.73 16.27
N ASP A 153 -1.71 -14.56 16.83
CA ASP A 153 -2.61 -13.81 17.72
C ASP A 153 -3.70 -13.09 16.91
N ARG A 154 -4.67 -13.84 16.38
CA ARG A 154 -5.83 -13.30 15.63
C ARG A 154 -6.78 -12.47 16.47
N LYS A 155 -6.69 -12.58 17.80
CA LYS A 155 -7.48 -11.75 18.70
C LYS A 155 -6.91 -10.34 18.68
N ARG A 156 -5.60 -10.20 18.89
CA ARG A 156 -4.90 -8.91 18.92
C ARG A 156 -4.46 -8.41 17.57
N ASN A 157 -4.27 -9.22 16.55
CA ASN A 157 -3.71 -8.83 15.25
C ASN A 157 -4.63 -9.35 14.13
N VAL A 158 -5.84 -8.81 14.09
CA VAL A 158 -6.82 -8.94 13.00
C VAL A 158 -6.20 -8.45 11.68
N PHE A 159 -6.16 -9.35 10.71
CA PHE A 159 -5.84 -9.08 9.32
C PHE A 159 -6.36 -10.22 8.44
N SER A 160 -6.44 -10.00 7.13
CA SER A 160 -6.93 -11.01 6.18
C SER A 160 -5.81 -11.83 5.55
N HIS A 161 -6.07 -13.10 5.28
CA HIS A 161 -5.25 -13.90 4.37
C HIS A 161 -5.54 -13.62 2.89
N SER A 162 -6.64 -12.89 2.61
CA SER A 162 -7.05 -12.47 1.28
C SER A 162 -6.30 -11.21 0.89
N ASP A 163 -5.90 -11.12 -0.38
CA ASP A 163 -5.32 -9.90 -0.94
C ASP A 163 -6.28 -8.70 -0.78
N GLY A 164 -7.60 -8.96 -0.84
CA GLY A 164 -8.64 -7.95 -0.65
C GLY A 164 -8.72 -6.89 -1.76
N GLY A 165 -7.78 -6.92 -2.73
CA GLY A 165 -7.56 -5.87 -3.71
C GLY A 165 -6.61 -4.83 -3.14
N GLN A 166 -5.46 -4.69 -3.78
CA GLN A 166 -4.50 -3.66 -3.43
C GLN A 166 -4.93 -2.28 -3.94
N LEU A 167 -4.59 -1.24 -3.19
CA LEU A 167 -4.91 0.15 -3.52
C LEU A 167 -3.64 1.00 -3.59
N MET A 168 -3.73 2.11 -4.30
CA MET A 168 -2.80 3.23 -4.24
C MET A 168 -3.57 4.50 -3.92
N PHE A 169 -2.90 5.42 -3.23
CA PHE A 169 -3.52 6.63 -2.68
C PHE A 169 -2.77 7.84 -3.19
N ASN A 170 -3.43 8.70 -3.95
CA ASN A 170 -2.86 9.92 -4.50
C ASN A 170 -3.42 11.12 -3.74
N PHE A 171 -2.65 11.63 -2.79
CA PHE A 171 -3.04 12.79 -1.98
C PHE A 171 -2.87 14.06 -2.80
N VAL A 172 -3.94 14.84 -2.98
CA VAL A 172 -3.95 16.07 -3.75
C VAL A 172 -3.97 17.26 -2.79
N ILE A 173 -2.84 17.95 -2.69
CA ILE A 173 -2.59 19.03 -1.73
C ILE A 173 -2.33 20.31 -2.54
N GLY A 174 -3.33 21.19 -2.56
CA GLY A 174 -3.30 22.35 -3.46
C GLY A 174 -3.20 21.93 -4.93
N GLU A 175 -2.13 22.36 -5.61
CA GLU A 175 -1.86 22.01 -7.01
C GLU A 175 -0.95 20.79 -7.18
N LYS A 176 -0.45 20.22 -6.07
CA LYS A 176 0.51 19.11 -6.08
C LYS A 176 -0.12 17.79 -5.64
N ALA A 177 0.53 16.69 -5.99
CA ALA A 177 0.09 15.35 -5.59
C ALA A 177 1.22 14.43 -5.09
N LEU A 178 0.92 13.65 -4.04
CA LEU A 178 1.78 12.60 -3.48
C LEU A 178 1.11 11.24 -3.64
N LEU A 179 1.74 10.35 -4.40
CA LEU A 179 1.29 8.97 -4.54
C LEU A 179 1.93 8.08 -3.49
N TRP A 180 1.12 7.29 -2.79
CA TRP A 180 1.54 6.14 -2.01
C TRP A 180 1.13 4.84 -2.72
N SER A 181 2.10 4.01 -3.10
CA SER A 181 1.90 2.71 -3.74
C SER A 181 2.73 1.64 -3.02
N ALA A 182 2.10 0.93 -2.08
CA ALA A 182 2.78 -0.01 -1.19
C ALA A 182 3.30 -1.32 -1.85
N HIS A 183 3.10 -1.54 -3.15
CA HIS A 183 3.64 -2.71 -3.87
C HIS A 183 4.08 -2.41 -5.31
N LEU A 184 4.96 -3.27 -5.83
CA LEU A 184 5.45 -3.25 -7.21
C LEU A 184 4.47 -3.95 -8.16
N GLY A 185 3.31 -3.33 -8.37
CA GLY A 185 2.34 -3.76 -9.35
C GLY A 185 1.40 -2.62 -9.74
N GLY A 186 0.57 -2.87 -10.75
CA GLY A 186 -0.52 -1.98 -11.11
C GLY A 186 -1.13 -2.29 -12.48
N TYR A 187 -2.22 -1.61 -12.76
CA TYR A 187 -2.88 -1.65 -14.05
C TYR A 187 -2.31 -0.54 -14.93
N GLU A 188 -1.79 -0.90 -16.10
CA GLU A 188 -1.12 0.05 -17.01
C GLU A 188 -2.01 1.23 -17.36
N GLY A 189 -3.26 0.96 -17.76
CA GLY A 189 -4.21 2.02 -18.12
C GLY A 189 -4.43 3.01 -16.97
N ILE A 190 -4.56 2.51 -15.75
CA ILE A 190 -4.76 3.37 -14.57
C ILE A 190 -3.51 4.18 -14.27
N LEU A 191 -2.33 3.56 -14.30
CA LEU A 191 -1.06 4.27 -14.08
C LEU A 191 -0.85 5.38 -15.13
N ARG A 192 -1.23 5.13 -16.39
CA ARG A 192 -1.15 6.09 -17.50
C ARG A 192 -2.22 7.18 -17.42
N ASP A 193 -3.41 6.89 -16.93
CA ASP A 193 -4.55 7.80 -17.05
C ASP A 193 -4.91 8.49 -15.74
N LEU A 194 -4.40 8.05 -14.59
CA LEU A 194 -4.68 8.70 -13.31
C LEU A 194 -4.30 10.18 -13.37
N GLN A 195 -5.15 11.00 -12.77
CA GLN A 195 -5.01 12.44 -12.64
C GLN A 195 -5.46 12.87 -11.24
N PRO A 196 -4.81 13.89 -10.64
CA PRO A 196 -3.58 14.54 -11.12
C PRO A 196 -2.39 13.57 -11.11
N LYS A 197 -1.40 13.79 -11.98
CA LYS A 197 -0.13 13.05 -11.89
C LYS A 197 0.60 13.42 -10.60
N PRO A 198 1.22 12.45 -9.91
CA PRO A 198 1.98 12.76 -8.71
C PRO A 198 3.24 13.55 -9.05
N ASP A 199 3.55 14.54 -8.21
CA ASP A 199 4.84 15.23 -8.17
C ASP A 199 5.86 14.38 -7.42
N ILE A 200 5.41 13.67 -6.38
CA ILE A 200 6.21 12.77 -5.56
C ILE A 200 5.52 11.40 -5.47
N ALA A 201 6.29 10.32 -5.61
CA ALA A 201 5.78 8.98 -5.44
C ALA A 201 6.58 8.18 -4.40
N ILE A 202 5.90 7.66 -3.39
CA ILE A 202 6.44 6.65 -2.47
C ILE A 202 6.00 5.27 -3.00
N MET A 203 6.98 4.45 -3.37
CA MET A 203 6.75 3.19 -4.06
C MET A 203 7.52 2.05 -3.43
N ALA A 204 6.84 0.95 -3.15
CA ALA A 204 7.53 -0.27 -2.77
C ALA A 204 8.23 -0.91 -3.97
N ILE A 205 9.40 -1.47 -3.72
CA ILE A 205 10.29 -2.01 -4.76
C ILE A 205 10.75 -3.44 -4.45
N ALA A 206 9.84 -4.29 -4.00
CA ALA A 206 10.11 -5.71 -3.73
C ALA A 206 9.41 -6.64 -4.72
N GLY A 207 9.95 -7.86 -4.87
CA GLY A 207 9.37 -8.93 -5.66
C GLY A 207 9.44 -8.74 -7.18
N ARG A 208 8.76 -9.62 -7.91
CA ARG A 208 8.56 -9.53 -9.36
C ARG A 208 7.33 -8.68 -9.64
N ALA A 209 7.44 -7.77 -10.59
CA ALA A 209 6.34 -6.86 -10.91
C ALA A 209 5.07 -7.59 -11.38
N ASN A 210 3.92 -7.08 -10.96
CA ASN A 210 2.60 -7.55 -11.39
C ASN A 210 1.93 -6.51 -12.29
N LEU A 211 1.95 -6.76 -13.60
CA LEU A 211 1.40 -5.88 -14.62
C LEU A 211 0.04 -6.43 -15.10
N ASN A 212 -1.03 -5.67 -14.90
CA ASN A 212 -2.38 -6.05 -15.33
C ASN A 212 -2.82 -7.44 -14.80
N GLY A 213 -2.34 -7.81 -13.60
CA GLY A 213 -2.68 -9.08 -12.97
C GLY A 213 -1.84 -10.27 -13.44
N ARG A 214 -0.72 -10.04 -14.14
CA ARG A 214 0.20 -11.05 -14.68
C ARG A 214 1.66 -10.74 -14.29
N PRO A 215 2.50 -11.77 -14.12
CA PRO A 215 3.91 -11.55 -13.83
C PRO A 215 4.60 -10.85 -15.02
N PHE A 216 5.31 -9.76 -14.75
CA PHE A 216 6.04 -9.00 -15.76
C PHE A 216 7.28 -9.77 -16.24
N ASP A 217 7.54 -9.75 -17.55
CA ASP A 217 8.75 -10.34 -18.14
C ASP A 217 9.86 -9.28 -18.20
N GLY A 218 10.74 -9.32 -17.19
CA GLY A 218 11.79 -8.33 -16.99
C GLY A 218 12.24 -8.27 -15.54
N SER A 219 13.01 -7.26 -15.21
CA SER A 219 13.46 -6.98 -13.85
C SER A 219 12.54 -6.01 -13.12
N ALA A 220 12.69 -5.94 -11.79
CA ALA A 220 11.99 -4.94 -10.99
C ALA A 220 12.43 -3.51 -11.35
N ALA A 221 13.71 -3.33 -11.68
CA ALA A 221 14.27 -2.05 -12.13
C ALA A 221 13.66 -1.56 -13.44
N GLU A 222 13.55 -2.45 -14.45
CA GLU A 222 12.91 -2.15 -15.74
C GLU A 222 11.45 -1.75 -15.54
N PHE A 223 10.70 -2.50 -14.74
CA PHE A 223 9.30 -2.19 -14.48
C PHE A 223 9.12 -0.88 -13.69
N ALA A 224 10.01 -0.61 -12.73
CA ALA A 224 9.98 0.63 -11.96
C ALA A 224 10.15 1.86 -12.86
N ALA A 225 11.07 1.83 -13.83
CA ALA A 225 11.24 2.88 -14.81
C ALA A 225 9.98 3.08 -15.69
N LEU A 226 9.36 1.98 -16.15
CA LEU A 226 8.08 2.05 -16.88
C LEU A 226 6.96 2.67 -16.04
N LYS A 227 6.80 2.20 -14.80
CA LYS A 227 5.77 2.69 -13.87
C LYS A 227 5.96 4.17 -13.56
N VAL A 228 7.19 4.62 -13.29
CA VAL A 228 7.51 6.06 -13.11
C VAL A 228 7.18 6.86 -14.36
N GLY A 229 7.50 6.34 -15.55
CA GLY A 229 7.12 6.95 -16.82
C GLY A 229 5.61 7.12 -16.99
N TRP A 230 4.81 6.09 -16.68
CA TRP A 230 3.35 6.14 -16.73
C TRP A 230 2.75 7.13 -15.71
N LEU A 231 3.39 7.25 -14.55
CA LEU A 231 3.07 8.24 -13.52
C LEU A 231 3.48 9.67 -13.89
N GLY A 232 3.99 9.91 -15.11
CA GLY A 232 4.33 11.25 -15.57
C GLY A 232 5.75 11.69 -15.23
N ASN A 233 6.60 10.80 -14.73
CA ASN A 233 7.93 11.09 -14.21
C ASN A 233 7.89 12.10 -13.06
N PRO A 234 7.33 11.73 -11.88
CA PRO A 234 7.40 12.55 -10.67
C PRO A 234 8.83 13.06 -10.44
N SER A 235 8.98 14.27 -9.90
CA SER A 235 10.31 14.84 -9.62
C SER A 235 11.07 14.01 -8.59
N GLN A 236 10.35 13.36 -7.67
CA GLN A 236 10.94 12.52 -6.64
C GLN A 236 10.25 11.16 -6.51
N VAL A 237 11.06 10.11 -6.37
CA VAL A 237 10.62 8.77 -5.97
C VAL A 237 11.29 8.41 -4.65
N ILE A 238 10.52 7.85 -3.73
CA ILE A 238 11.01 7.33 -2.45
C ILE A 238 10.73 5.84 -2.45
N TRP A 239 11.78 5.02 -2.32
CA TRP A 239 11.59 3.59 -2.18
C TRP A 239 11.07 3.24 -0.79
N CYS A 240 10.21 2.23 -0.71
CA CYS A 240 9.83 1.61 0.56
C CYS A 240 9.83 0.08 0.42
N LEU A 241 9.59 -0.62 1.55
CA LEU A 241 9.53 -2.09 1.61
C LEU A 241 10.82 -2.80 1.15
N HIS A 242 11.99 -2.15 1.32
CA HIS A 242 13.29 -2.68 0.90
C HIS A 242 14.27 -2.93 2.06
N ASP A 243 13.97 -2.42 3.25
CA ASP A 243 14.79 -2.52 4.45
C ASP A 243 14.79 -3.95 5.02
N GLU A 244 15.54 -4.14 6.12
CA GLU A 244 15.64 -5.44 6.78
C GLU A 244 14.28 -5.98 7.24
N ALA A 245 13.90 -7.14 6.72
CA ALA A 245 12.67 -7.84 7.08
C ALA A 245 12.90 -8.87 8.20
N CYS A 246 11.83 -9.27 8.88
CA CYS A 246 11.87 -10.31 9.91
C CYS A 246 11.84 -11.74 9.34
N ILE A 247 11.61 -11.89 8.04
CA ILE A 247 11.60 -13.15 7.29
C ILE A 247 12.18 -12.92 5.88
N PRO A 248 12.67 -13.96 5.17
CA PRO A 248 13.12 -13.82 3.79
C PRO A 248 12.01 -13.31 2.85
N PRO A 249 12.32 -12.48 1.84
CA PRO A 249 13.63 -11.89 1.56
C PRO A 249 14.01 -10.87 2.64
N TRP A 250 15.22 -11.01 3.19
CA TRP A 250 15.72 -10.18 4.29
C TRP A 250 15.97 -8.75 3.85
N ARG A 251 16.33 -8.54 2.59
CA ARG A 251 16.67 -7.22 2.06
C ARG A 251 16.42 -7.16 0.57
N ILE A 252 16.17 -5.96 0.06
CA ILE A 252 16.09 -5.68 -1.36
C ILE A 252 17.20 -4.72 -1.76
N LYS A 253 17.94 -5.05 -2.82
CA LYS A 253 18.97 -4.19 -3.41
C LYS A 253 18.34 -3.28 -4.46
N THR A 254 18.32 -1.98 -4.19
CA THR A 254 17.57 -0.97 -4.96
C THR A 254 18.43 -0.17 -5.93
N GLU A 255 19.73 -0.49 -6.05
CA GLU A 255 20.70 0.25 -6.84
C GLU A 255 20.32 0.27 -8.34
N ALA A 256 19.95 -0.89 -8.89
CA ALA A 256 19.53 -1.00 -10.29
C ALA A 256 18.21 -0.26 -10.55
N ALA A 257 17.21 -0.40 -9.67
CA ALA A 257 15.96 0.34 -9.78
C ALA A 257 16.16 1.86 -9.70
N THR A 258 17.05 2.30 -8.79
CA THR A 258 17.41 3.71 -8.65
C THR A 258 18.02 4.24 -9.93
N LYS A 259 19.03 3.55 -10.47
CA LYS A 259 19.67 3.93 -11.73
C LYS A 259 18.64 4.00 -12.88
N ALA A 260 17.82 2.96 -13.06
CA ALA A 260 16.84 2.89 -14.15
C ALA A 260 15.79 4.01 -14.10
N VAL A 261 15.36 4.40 -12.89
CA VAL A 261 14.41 5.52 -12.72
C VAL A 261 15.06 6.86 -13.00
N GLU A 262 16.30 7.09 -12.53
CA GLU A 262 16.99 8.36 -12.74
C GLU A 262 17.49 8.57 -14.18
N GLU A 263 17.61 7.52 -14.98
CA GLU A 263 18.01 7.58 -16.39
C GLU A 263 17.07 8.47 -17.25
N ASN A 264 15.83 8.71 -16.80
CA ASN A 264 14.92 9.63 -17.49
C ASN A 264 15.33 11.12 -17.39
N GLY A 265 16.29 11.46 -16.51
CA GLY A 265 16.82 12.81 -16.31
C GLY A 265 15.90 13.80 -15.60
N ARG A 266 14.71 13.38 -15.16
CA ARG A 266 13.67 14.22 -14.52
C ARG A 266 13.37 13.80 -13.09
N THR A 267 13.35 12.49 -12.85
CA THR A 267 13.06 11.90 -11.54
C THR A 267 14.35 11.68 -10.77
N LYS A 268 14.33 12.01 -9.48
CA LYS A 268 15.39 11.67 -8.52
C LYS A 268 14.89 10.75 -7.42
N VAL A 269 15.71 9.78 -7.04
CA VAL A 269 15.40 8.94 -5.88
C VAL A 269 15.86 9.65 -4.62
N LEU A 270 14.94 9.88 -3.69
CA LEU A 270 15.23 10.44 -2.39
C LEU A 270 15.40 9.30 -1.38
N THR A 271 16.62 9.14 -0.86
CA THR A 271 16.90 8.24 0.25
C THR A 271 16.44 8.86 1.56
N MET A 272 15.83 8.04 2.42
CA MET A 272 15.42 8.43 3.77
C MET A 272 16.20 7.64 4.81
N ASP A 273 16.53 8.30 5.93
CA ASP A 273 17.11 7.63 7.09
C ASP A 273 16.00 7.09 8.01
N PHE A 274 16.25 5.92 8.58
CA PHE A 274 15.29 5.29 9.50
C PHE A 274 14.97 6.20 10.69
N ALA A 275 13.66 6.35 10.95
CA ALA A 275 13.13 7.18 12.03
C ALA A 275 13.52 8.66 12.00
N GLN A 276 13.98 9.18 10.86
CA GLN A 276 14.23 10.61 10.66
C GLN A 276 13.09 11.25 9.85
N PRO A 277 12.55 12.40 10.30
CA PRO A 277 11.55 13.12 9.53
C PRO A 277 12.18 13.74 8.28
N VAL A 278 11.44 13.73 7.19
CA VAL A 278 11.81 14.44 5.95
C VAL A 278 10.74 15.47 5.63
N THR A 279 11.17 16.64 5.17
CA THR A 279 10.26 17.65 4.61
C THR A 279 10.22 17.48 3.11
N LEU A 280 9.03 17.27 2.57
CA LEU A 280 8.79 17.19 1.14
C LEU A 280 8.21 18.52 0.67
N ASP A 281 8.59 18.97 -0.51
CA ASP A 281 7.99 20.14 -1.14
C ASP A 281 6.67 19.74 -1.81
N ILE A 282 5.61 19.67 -1.01
CA ILE A 282 4.24 19.33 -1.42
C ILE A 282 3.20 20.34 -0.93
#